data_AF-A0A4Q2QU49-F1
#
_entry.id   AF-A0A4Q2QU49-F1
#
_cell.length_a   1.000
_cell.length_b   1.000
_cell.length_c   1.000
_cell.angle_alpha   90.00
_cell.angle_beta   90.00
_cell.angle_gamma   90.00
#
_symmetry.space_group_name_H-M   'P 1'
#
loop_
_entity.id
_entity.type
_entity.pdbx_description
1 polymer ?
#
loop_
_entity_poly.entity_id
_entity_poly.type
_entity_poly.pdbx_seq_one_letter_code
_entity_poly.pdbx_strand_id
1 'polypeptide(L)'
;LALSLERLDALLHTSAQRIGLSATVRSASDVAAFLGGDRPVTVVNPPAMRHPQIRIVVPVANMDDVSSVASGTGEDSHAGREGSIWPYIETGILDEVLRHRSTIVFTNSRGLAEKLTARLNELYAARLQRSPSIAVDAAHFESTSGATSNR
;
A
#
# COMPACT_ATOMS: atom_id res chain seq x y z
N LEU A 1 2.35 -7.89 -24.10
CA LEU A 1 2.51 -6.47 -24.46
C LEU A 1 3.21 -6.30 -25.80
N ALA A 2 4.50 -6.62 -25.95
CA ALA A 2 5.23 -6.43 -27.20
C ALA A 2 4.52 -7.02 -28.44
N LEU A 3 4.19 -8.32 -28.41
CA LEU A 3 3.45 -8.96 -29.51
C LEU A 3 2.02 -8.40 -29.68
N SER A 4 1.39 -7.94 -28.60
CA SER A 4 0.06 -7.32 -28.65
C SER A 4 0.10 -5.98 -29.41
N LEU A 5 1.18 -5.21 -29.26
CA LEU A 5 1.38 -3.94 -29.96
C LEU A 5 1.68 -4.15 -31.45
N GLU A 6 2.49 -5.15 -31.81
CA GLU A 6 2.71 -5.49 -33.23
C GLU A 6 1.43 -5.98 -33.91
N ARG A 7 0.62 -6.78 -33.19
CA ARG A 7 -0.68 -7.21 -33.69
C ARG A 7 -1.66 -6.05 -33.85
N LEU A 8 -1.60 -5.04 -32.97
CA LEU A 8 -2.39 -3.82 -33.11
C LEU A 8 -1.96 -3.05 -34.36
N ASP A 9 -0.66 -2.83 -34.54
CA ASP A 9 -0.14 -2.09 -35.69
C ASP A 9 -0.49 -2.76 -37.03
N ALA A 10 -0.53 -4.10 -37.07
CA ALA A 10 -0.97 -4.84 -38.26
C ALA A 10 -2.44 -4.60 -38.65
N LEU A 11 -3.27 -4.09 -37.72
CA LEU A 11 -4.68 -3.73 -37.98
C LEU A 11 -4.86 -2.25 -38.35
N LEU A 12 -3.80 -1.44 -38.27
CA LEU A 12 -3.87 -0.01 -38.52
C LEU A 12 -3.24 0.34 -39.87
N HIS A 13 -3.78 1.34 -40.56
CA HIS A 13 -3.15 1.89 -41.77
C HIS A 13 -1.82 2.60 -41.46
N THR A 14 -1.67 3.10 -40.24
CA THR A 14 -0.46 3.75 -39.75
C THR A 14 -0.23 3.28 -38.33
N SER A 15 1.00 2.87 -38.03
CA SER A 15 1.33 2.34 -36.72
C SER A 15 1.06 3.34 -35.60
N ALA A 16 0.66 2.84 -34.44
CA ALA A 16 0.36 3.67 -33.29
C ALA A 16 1.63 4.30 -32.70
N GLN A 17 1.50 5.52 -32.18
CA GLN A 17 2.53 6.15 -31.38
C GLN A 17 2.62 5.46 -30.02
N ARG A 18 3.81 4.98 -29.65
CA ARG A 18 4.07 4.32 -28.36
C ARG A 18 4.66 5.32 -27.37
N ILE A 19 3.98 5.52 -26.24
CA ILE A 19 4.44 6.40 -25.16
C ILE A 19 4.53 5.57 -23.88
N GLY A 20 5.74 5.47 -23.32
CA GLY A 20 6.02 4.74 -22.08
C GLY A 20 6.30 5.72 -20.93
N LEU A 21 5.74 5.44 -19.76
CA LEU A 21 5.97 6.20 -18.53
C LEU A 21 6.50 5.24 -17.47
N SER A 22 7.62 5.60 -16.85
CA SER A 22 8.15 4.88 -15.70
C SER A 22 8.80 5.85 -14.73
N ALA A 23 8.59 5.63 -13.44
CA ALA A 23 9.19 6.42 -12.37
C ALA A 23 10.59 5.92 -11.98
N THR A 24 10.85 4.63 -12.17
CA THR A 24 12.11 3.98 -11.76
C THR A 24 12.53 2.99 -12.84
N VAL A 25 13.59 3.31 -13.57
CA VAL A 25 14.22 2.40 -14.54
C VAL A 25 15.69 2.29 -14.24
N ARG A 26 16.21 1.05 -14.24
CA ARG A 26 17.66 0.82 -14.12
C ARG A 26 18.39 1.27 -15.38
N SER A 27 17.82 0.95 -16.54
CA SER A 27 18.33 1.29 -17.87
C SER A 27 17.20 1.86 -18.71
N ALA A 28 17.30 3.15 -19.05
CA ALA A 28 16.31 3.78 -19.91
C ALA A 28 16.38 3.26 -21.36
N SER A 29 17.57 2.86 -21.82
CA SER A 29 17.77 2.28 -23.15
C SER A 29 17.07 0.93 -23.31
N ASP A 30 17.12 0.07 -22.28
CA ASP A 30 16.52 -1.26 -22.36
C ASP A 30 14.98 -1.15 -22.40
N VAL A 31 14.43 -0.24 -21.60
CA VAL A 31 13.00 0.05 -21.60
C VAL A 31 12.56 0.69 -22.92
N ALA A 32 13.38 1.58 -23.48
CA ALA A 32 13.14 2.16 -24.80
C ALA A 32 13.14 1.09 -25.90
N ALA A 33 14.12 0.18 -25.90
CA ALA A 33 14.16 -0.95 -26.83
C ALA A 33 12.96 -1.89 -26.66
N PHE A 34 12.53 -2.17 -25.43
CA PHE A 34 11.34 -2.99 -25.18
C PHE A 34 10.04 -2.32 -25.66
N LEU A 35 9.91 -1.00 -25.49
CA LEU A 35 8.74 -0.23 -25.95
C LEU A 35 8.68 -0.10 -27.47
N GLY A 36 9.80 0.31 -28.08
CA GLY A 36 9.91 0.60 -29.50
C GLY A 36 10.08 -0.62 -30.38
N GLY A 37 10.60 -1.72 -29.83
CA GLY A 37 11.04 -2.87 -30.62
C GLY A 37 12.20 -2.47 -31.53
N ASP A 38 11.99 -2.59 -32.83
CA ASP A 38 12.92 -2.17 -33.88
C ASP A 38 12.84 -0.67 -34.21
N ARG A 39 11.90 0.06 -33.61
CA ARG A 39 11.63 1.47 -33.92
C ARG A 39 12.39 2.42 -33.00
N PRO A 40 12.78 3.61 -33.50
CA PRO A 40 13.46 4.60 -32.68
C PRO A 40 12.56 5.10 -31.55
N VAL A 41 13.14 5.28 -30.36
CA VAL A 41 12.47 5.84 -29.19
C VAL A 41 13.26 7.02 -28.66
N THR A 42 12.60 8.16 -28.51
CA THR A 42 13.18 9.33 -27.85
C THR A 42 13.04 9.18 -26.34
N VAL A 43 14.17 9.12 -25.64
CA VAL A 43 14.19 9.04 -24.16
C VAL A 43 14.17 10.45 -23.58
N VAL A 44 13.12 10.75 -22.80
CA VAL A 44 12.99 12.00 -22.06
C VAL A 44 13.25 11.71 -20.58
N ASN A 45 14.46 12.00 -20.10
CA ASN A 45 14.87 11.76 -18.71
C ASN A 45 15.53 13.01 -18.10
N PRO A 46 14.75 14.04 -17.76
CA PRO A 46 15.27 15.22 -17.06
C PRO A 46 15.71 14.84 -15.63
N PRO A 47 16.71 15.54 -15.06
CA PRO A 47 17.08 15.34 -13.66
C PRO A 47 15.89 15.59 -12.73
N ALA A 48 15.48 14.56 -11.99
CA ALA A 48 14.42 14.67 -11.00
C ALA A 48 15.05 14.69 -9.59
N MET A 49 15.11 15.86 -8.96
CA MET A 49 15.49 15.96 -7.55
C MET A 49 14.24 15.92 -6.68
N ARG A 50 13.87 14.73 -6.22
CA ARG A 50 13.02 14.58 -5.03
C ARG A 50 13.83 13.89 -3.95
N HIS A 51 13.98 14.55 -2.81
CA HIS A 51 14.59 13.97 -1.62
C HIS A 51 13.47 13.44 -0.73
N PRO A 52 13.15 12.13 -0.78
CA PRO A 52 12.16 11.57 0.11
C PRO A 52 12.66 11.65 1.56
N GLN A 53 11.83 12.13 2.47
CA GLN A 53 12.10 12.07 3.89
C GLN A 53 11.84 10.63 4.38
N ILE A 54 12.87 9.79 4.34
CA ILE A 54 12.76 8.39 4.72
C ILE A 54 13.26 8.24 6.17
N ARG A 55 12.45 7.59 7.00
CA ARG A 55 12.80 7.20 8.37
C ARG A 55 12.52 5.71 8.56
N ILE A 56 13.49 4.98 9.08
CA ILE A 56 13.32 3.58 9.50
C ILE A 56 13.05 3.60 11.01
N VAL A 57 11.90 3.06 11.42
CA VAL A 57 11.47 3.04 12.82
C VAL A 57 11.33 1.59 13.27
N VAL A 58 11.99 1.25 14.37
CA VAL A 58 11.78 -0.02 15.08
C VAL A 58 11.01 0.32 16.36
N PRO A 59 9.82 -0.25 16.56
CA PRO A 59 8.95 0.16 17.66
C PRO A 59 9.33 -0.46 19.02
N VAL A 60 10.39 -1.27 19.06
CA VAL A 60 10.92 -1.92 20.28
C VAL A 60 12.39 -1.59 20.47
N ALA A 61 12.82 -1.47 21.74
CA ALA A 61 14.20 -1.14 22.08
C ALA A 61 15.20 -2.28 21.77
N ASN A 62 14.76 -3.53 21.90
CA ASN A 62 15.53 -4.72 21.54
C ASN A 62 14.60 -5.76 20.89
N MET A 63 15.02 -6.32 19.75
CA MET A 63 14.23 -7.34 19.02
C MET A 63 14.35 -8.74 19.66
N ASP A 64 15.41 -8.99 20.43
CA ASP A 64 15.65 -10.27 21.09
C ASP A 64 14.64 -10.51 22.23
N ASP A 65 14.22 -9.43 22.90
CA ASP A 65 13.24 -9.47 23.99
C ASP A 65 11.87 -9.97 23.51
N VAL A 66 11.51 -9.65 22.26
CA VAL A 66 10.24 -10.06 21.63
C VAL A 66 10.21 -11.57 21.40
N SER A 67 11.34 -12.16 21.00
CA SER A 67 11.47 -13.60 20.73
C SER A 67 11.44 -14.45 22.00
N SER A 68 11.89 -13.89 23.13
CA SER A 68 11.93 -14.59 24.43
C SER A 68 10.54 -14.89 25.00
N VAL A 69 9.56 -14.00 24.75
CA VAL A 69 8.18 -14.17 25.24
C VAL A 69 7.40 -15.18 24.38
N ALA A 70 7.78 -15.38 23.13
CA ALA A 70 7.12 -16.34 22.22
C ALA A 70 7.44 -17.81 22.56
N SER A 71 8.48 -18.08 23.36
CA SER A 71 8.97 -19.44 23.64
C SER A 71 8.39 -20.06 24.92
N GLY A 72 7.43 -19.41 25.58
CA GLY A 72 6.93 -19.82 26.89
C GLY A 72 5.41 -19.89 26.99
N THR A 73 4.76 -20.78 26.24
CA THR A 73 3.54 -21.54 26.64
C THR A 73 3.01 -22.32 25.44
N GLY A 74 2.90 -23.65 25.60
CA GLY A 74 2.28 -24.54 24.63
C GLY A 74 0.76 -24.35 24.53
N GLU A 75 0.24 -24.79 23.39
CA GLU A 75 -1.16 -25.15 23.10
C GLU A 75 -2.21 -24.07 23.42
N ASP A 76 -2.48 -23.18 22.45
CA ASP A 76 -3.85 -22.78 22.06
C ASP A 76 -3.87 -21.83 20.86
N SER A 77 -4.77 -22.12 19.91
CA SER A 77 -4.91 -21.56 18.55
C SER A 77 -5.25 -20.07 18.43
N HIS A 78 -5.08 -19.28 19.49
CA HIS A 78 -5.28 -17.82 19.49
C HIS A 78 -4.18 -17.04 20.24
N ALA A 79 -3.13 -17.71 20.76
CA ALA A 79 -2.15 -17.12 21.68
C ALA A 79 -0.72 -16.95 21.11
N GLY A 80 -0.52 -16.93 19.79
CA GLY A 80 0.80 -16.71 19.17
C GLY A 80 1.31 -15.26 19.18
N ARG A 81 0.73 -14.37 20.00
CA ARG A 81 0.91 -12.91 19.92
C ARG A 81 1.64 -12.26 21.10
N GLU A 82 1.78 -12.95 22.23
CA GLU A 82 2.39 -12.35 23.43
C GLU A 82 3.91 -12.18 23.32
N GLY A 83 4.56 -12.82 22.35
CA GLY A 83 5.96 -12.55 21.95
C GLY A 83 6.12 -12.11 20.50
N SER A 84 5.18 -11.33 19.98
CA SER A 84 5.26 -10.81 18.61
C SER A 84 5.54 -9.31 18.61
N ILE A 85 6.30 -8.82 17.63
CA ILE A 85 6.52 -7.38 17.44
C ILE A 85 5.25 -6.68 16.90
N TRP A 86 4.27 -7.46 16.42
CA TRP A 86 3.07 -6.97 15.76
C TRP A 86 2.22 -6.01 16.58
N PRO A 87 1.91 -6.23 17.88
CA PRO A 87 1.14 -5.28 18.67
C PRO A 87 1.80 -3.89 18.74
N TYR A 88 3.13 -3.84 18.80
CA TYR A 88 3.90 -2.58 18.78
C TYR A 88 3.86 -1.91 17.41
N ILE A 89 3.97 -2.69 16.32
CA ILE A 89 3.82 -2.20 14.95
C ILE A 89 2.41 -1.67 14.72
N GLU A 90 1.37 -2.42 15.10
CA GLU A 90 -0.04 -2.05 14.95
C GLU A 90 -0.35 -0.72 15.66
N THR A 91 0.12 -0.58 16.90
CA THR A 91 -0.05 0.66 17.69
C THR A 91 0.71 1.83 17.08
N GLY A 92 1.97 1.62 16.66
CA GLY A 92 2.78 2.66 16.04
C GLY A 92 2.22 3.11 14.68
N ILE A 93 1.70 2.19 13.88
CA ILE A 93 1.00 2.53 12.63
C ILE A 93 -0.24 3.38 12.94
N LEU A 94 -1.06 3.00 13.94
CA LEU A 94 -2.23 3.78 14.32
C LEU A 94 -1.84 5.20 14.76
N ASP A 95 -0.75 5.37 15.50
CA ASP A 95 -0.25 6.68 15.91
C ASP A 95 0.14 7.56 14.71
N GLU A 96 0.86 6.99 13.74
CA GLU A 96 1.20 7.73 12.52
C GLU A 96 -0.03 8.03 11.66
N VAL A 97 -1.03 7.12 11.63
CA VAL A 97 -2.32 7.36 10.96
C VAL A 97 -3.05 8.55 11.58
N LEU A 98 -3.15 8.62 12.91
CA LEU A 98 -3.85 9.70 13.60
C LEU A 98 -3.11 11.04 13.56
N ARG A 99 -1.78 11.03 13.38
CA ARG A 99 -0.95 12.24 13.24
C ARG A 99 -1.07 12.90 11.86
N HIS A 100 -1.43 12.15 10.83
CA HIS A 100 -1.48 12.64 9.44
C HIS A 100 -2.90 12.67 8.89
N ARG A 101 -3.17 13.55 7.92
CA ARG A 101 -4.48 13.63 7.25
C ARG A 101 -4.83 12.35 6.48
N SER A 102 -3.83 11.71 5.89
CA SER A 102 -4.00 10.48 5.10
C SER A 102 -2.70 9.69 5.12
N THR A 103 -2.82 8.38 5.26
CA THR A 103 -1.69 7.45 5.38
C THR A 103 -1.93 6.24 4.49
N ILE A 104 -0.97 5.91 3.63
CA ILE A 104 -1.00 4.69 2.81
C ILE A 104 -0.10 3.66 3.50
N VAL A 105 -0.66 2.51 3.86
CA VAL A 105 0.08 1.40 4.45
C VAL A 105 0.21 0.29 3.40
N PHE A 106 1.45 -0.04 3.03
CA PHE A 106 1.73 -1.14 2.12
C PHE A 106 1.90 -2.45 2.91
N THR A 107 1.27 -3.52 2.40
CA THR A 107 1.35 -4.87 2.98
C THR A 107 1.68 -5.89 1.90
N ASN A 108 2.37 -6.97 2.26
CA ASN A 108 2.83 -7.99 1.29
C ASN A 108 1.74 -8.98 0.85
N SER A 109 0.55 -8.96 1.45
CA SER A 109 -0.54 -9.86 1.07
C SER A 109 -1.91 -9.26 1.38
N ARG A 110 -2.93 -9.74 0.66
CA ARG A 110 -4.32 -9.39 0.91
C ARG A 110 -4.76 -9.75 2.34
N GLY A 111 -4.41 -10.94 2.81
CA GLY A 111 -4.77 -11.38 4.15
C GLY A 111 -4.14 -10.54 5.26
N LEU A 112 -2.92 -10.02 5.05
CA LEU A 112 -2.30 -9.09 5.99
C LEU A 112 -3.01 -7.73 5.97
N ALA A 113 -3.40 -7.23 4.79
CA ALA A 113 -4.16 -5.99 4.67
C ALA A 113 -5.49 -6.06 5.44
N GLU A 114 -6.24 -7.15 5.27
CA GLU A 114 -7.53 -7.37 5.95
C GLU A 114 -7.34 -7.44 7.47
N LYS A 115 -6.38 -8.25 7.95
CA LYS A 115 -6.09 -8.40 9.38
C LYS A 115 -5.64 -7.09 10.02
N LEU A 116 -4.72 -6.37 9.38
CA LEU A 116 -4.22 -5.09 9.89
C LEU A 116 -5.35 -4.05 9.94
N THR A 117 -6.19 -3.99 8.91
CA THR A 117 -7.33 -3.06 8.88
C THR A 117 -8.30 -3.32 10.02
N ALA A 118 -8.71 -4.58 10.22
CA ALA A 118 -9.58 -4.96 11.34
C ALA A 118 -8.94 -4.56 12.68
N ARG A 119 -7.65 -4.84 12.84
CA ARG A 119 -6.92 -4.57 14.07
C ARG A 119 -6.77 -3.07 14.37
N LEU A 120 -6.49 -2.25 13.36
CA LEU A 120 -6.42 -0.80 13.51
C LEU A 120 -7.78 -0.22 13.92
N ASN A 121 -8.88 -0.73 13.35
CA ASN A 121 -10.24 -0.31 13.71
C ASN A 121 -10.58 -0.67 15.17
N GLU A 122 -10.24 -1.90 15.60
CA GLU A 122 -10.40 -2.32 17.01
C GLU A 122 -9.60 -1.43 17.97
N LEU A 123 -8.32 -1.18 17.66
CA LEU A 123 -7.46 -0.33 18.49
C LEU A 123 -7.97 1.11 18.56
N TYR A 124 -8.45 1.65 17.44
CA TYR A 124 -9.03 2.99 17.39
C TYR A 124 -10.32 3.08 18.21
N ALA A 125 -11.22 2.11 18.08
CA ALA A 125 -12.45 2.04 18.87
C ALA A 125 -12.15 1.96 20.38
N ALA A 126 -11.16 1.16 20.78
CA ALA A 126 -10.72 1.07 22.17
C ALA A 126 -10.18 2.41 22.70
N ARG A 127 -9.47 3.20 21.88
CA ARG A 127 -8.99 4.54 22.28
C ARG A 127 -10.11 5.55 22.43
N LEU A 128 -11.14 5.48 21.58
CA LEU A 128 -12.33 6.35 21.70
C LEU A 128 -13.11 6.07 22.97
N GLN A 129 -13.28 4.79 23.36
CA GLN A 129 -13.97 4.42 24.60
C GLN A 129 -13.23 4.88 25.87
N ARG A 130 -11.89 5.07 25.76
CA ARG A 130 -11.03 5.50 26.86
C ARG A 130 -10.86 7.02 26.95
N SER A 131 -11.23 7.77 25.92
CA SER A 131 -11.20 9.24 25.92
C SER A 131 -12.62 9.77 26.17
N PRO A 132 -12.86 10.65 27.17
CA PRO A 132 -14.19 11.23 27.36
C PRO A 132 -14.60 11.97 26.09
N SER A 133 -15.80 11.68 25.59
CA SER A 133 -16.27 12.10 24.27
C SER A 133 -16.33 13.63 24.12
N ILE A 134 -15.66 14.16 23.09
CA ILE A 134 -16.21 15.32 22.38
C ILE A 134 -17.17 14.70 21.35
N ALA A 135 -18.46 14.84 21.57
CA ALA A 135 -19.48 14.39 20.63
C ALA A 135 -19.25 15.10 19.29
N VAL A 136 -18.90 14.31 18.27
CA VAL A 136 -18.94 14.78 16.87
C VAL A 136 -20.17 14.13 16.27
N ASP A 137 -21.17 14.94 15.92
CA ASP A 137 -22.39 14.48 15.28
C ASP A 137 -22.02 13.65 14.03
N ALA A 138 -22.44 12.39 14.03
CA ALA A 138 -22.27 11.50 12.90
C ALA A 138 -23.18 11.97 11.76
N ALA A 139 -22.62 12.70 10.79
CA ALA A 139 -23.33 13.01 9.55
C ALA A 139 -23.50 11.73 8.74
N HIS A 140 -24.70 11.14 8.82
CA HIS A 140 -25.12 10.01 8.00
C HIS A 140 -25.34 10.51 6.57
N PHE A 141 -24.55 10.06 5.61
CA PHE A 141 -24.87 10.23 4.19
C PHE A 141 -25.58 8.97 3.70
N GLU A 142 -26.80 9.12 3.21
CA GLU A 142 -27.54 8.02 2.57
C GLU A 142 -26.86 7.62 1.26
N SER A 143 -26.56 6.33 1.11
CA SER A 143 -26.18 5.75 -0.18
C SER A 143 -27.40 5.65 -1.08
N THR A 144 -27.58 6.58 -2.00
CA THR A 144 -28.49 6.40 -3.13
C THR A 144 -27.83 5.46 -4.15
N SER A 145 -28.05 4.17 -3.96
CA SER A 145 -27.73 3.14 -4.96
C SER A 145 -28.59 3.36 -6.20
N GLY A 146 -28.05 4.07 -7.20
CA GLY A 146 -28.65 4.17 -8.53
C GLY A 146 -28.61 2.81 -9.24
N ALA A 147 -29.65 2.01 -9.05
CA ALA A 147 -29.89 0.84 -9.90
C ALA A 147 -30.32 1.35 -11.28
N THR A 148 -29.44 1.25 -12.29
CA THR A 148 -29.87 1.34 -13.69
C THR A 148 -30.57 0.03 -14.05
N SER A 149 -31.86 -0.03 -13.75
CA SER A 149 -32.78 -0.97 -14.38
C SER A 149 -33.69 -0.20 -15.35
N ASN A 150 -33.96 -0.84 -16.50
CA ASN A 150 -34.75 -0.42 -17.67
C ASN A 150 -34.02 0.56 -18.61
N ARG A 151 -33.82 0.25 -19.89
CA ARG A 151 -34.83 -0.14 -20.90
C ARG A 151 -34.17 -0.72 -22.14
#